data_AF-A0A0T6BHC2-F1
#
_entry.id   AF-A0A0T6BHC2-F1
#
_cell.length_a   1.000
_cell.length_b   1.000
_cell.length_c   1.000
_cell.angle_alpha   90.00
_cell.angle_beta   90.00
_cell.angle_gamma   90.00
#
_symmetry.space_group_name_H-M   'P 1'
#
loop_
_entity.id
_entity.type
_entity.pdbx_description
1 polymer ?
#
loop_
_entity_poly.entity_id
_entity_poly.type
_entity_poly.pdbx_seq_one_letter_code
_entity_poly.pdbx_strand_id
1 'polypeptide(L)'
;RIQSYEGKVMHLNLSLPEDPELVAMVKDEMDAPDVVTGKIGKARVFLDGSCTKSECNLGNMITDAFVQYVADIYVGPYWTDAPIAIVPGNIIRGNINTTIHKGRILAEEVGSVIEDVYELVTFQVSGDDLYKCFEYALSFQHKHAGDRFLQVSGIRLVYDNRRASGSRIVRLNARCAFCDVPAYEPVNRKALYNVTSVVTLQFHEYSFGDSIITYFVIHNVSNFEAVLSYINQRKFVSASINDRITQKPLHSSIGVRIHKTILETFRFITAVIIGFRTVYYVKL
;
A
#
# COMPACT_ATOMS: atom_id res chain seq x y z
N ARG A 1 39.35 29.63 -1.55
CA ARG A 1 38.51 29.33 -0.35
C ARG A 1 37.45 30.41 -0.28
N ILE A 2 36.17 30.08 -0.47
CA ILE A 2 35.06 31.04 -0.35
C ILE A 2 35.00 31.50 1.12
N GLN A 3 34.99 32.81 1.37
CA GLN A 3 35.05 33.37 2.73
C GLN A 3 33.67 33.62 3.34
N SER A 4 32.64 33.88 2.53
CA SER A 4 31.23 33.91 2.93
C SER A 4 30.33 33.84 1.69
N TYR A 5 29.05 33.51 1.89
CA TYR A 5 28.00 33.69 0.89
C TYR A 5 26.77 34.26 1.61
N GLU A 6 26.01 35.11 0.91
CA GLU A 6 24.70 35.58 1.34
C GLU A 6 23.68 35.30 0.23
N GLY A 7 22.45 34.99 0.63
CA GLY A 7 21.32 34.78 -0.26
C GLY A 7 20.01 34.99 0.50
N LYS A 8 18.97 35.43 -0.21
CA LYS A 8 17.63 35.59 0.32
C LYS A 8 16.66 34.78 -0.54
N VAL A 9 15.77 34.03 0.11
CA VAL A 9 14.68 33.34 -0.59
C VAL A 9 13.72 34.39 -1.15
N MET A 10 13.56 34.41 -2.47
CA MET A 10 12.47 35.14 -3.10
C MET A 10 11.25 34.24 -3.17
N HIS A 11 10.14 34.72 -2.61
CA HIS A 11 8.86 34.05 -2.74
C HIS A 11 8.24 34.39 -4.09
N LEU A 12 7.96 33.35 -4.89
CA LEU A 12 7.21 33.50 -6.14
C LEU A 12 5.74 33.81 -5.78
N ASN A 13 5.24 34.96 -6.23
CA ASN A 13 3.87 35.41 -5.98
C ASN A 13 3.32 36.17 -7.19
N LEU A 14 2.03 36.52 -7.15
CA LEU A 14 1.32 37.21 -8.23
C LEU A 14 1.82 38.65 -8.52
N SER A 15 2.74 39.19 -7.72
CA SER A 15 3.35 40.51 -7.97
C SER A 15 4.57 40.43 -8.89
N LEU A 16 5.10 39.22 -9.13
CA LEU A 16 6.14 39.01 -10.13
C LEU A 16 5.48 38.83 -11.50
N PRO A 17 5.93 39.56 -12.54
CA PRO A 17 5.43 39.36 -13.89
C PRO A 17 5.80 37.96 -14.38
N GLU A 18 4.83 37.26 -14.95
CA GLU A 18 5.08 36.01 -15.65
C GLU A 18 5.83 36.29 -16.95
N ASP A 19 6.72 35.37 -17.34
CA ASP A 19 7.41 35.47 -18.61
C ASP A 19 6.42 35.17 -19.76
N PRO A 20 6.17 36.12 -20.68
CA PRO A 20 5.17 35.95 -21.73
C PRO A 20 5.50 34.81 -22.71
N GLU A 21 6.77 34.45 -22.89
CA GLU A 21 7.19 33.32 -23.72
C GLU A 21 6.87 31.99 -23.03
N LEU A 22 7.17 31.88 -21.73
CA LEU A 22 6.81 30.69 -20.94
C LEU A 22 5.29 30.53 -20.83
N VAL A 23 4.53 31.62 -20.64
CA VAL A 23 3.07 31.58 -20.61
C VAL A 23 2.50 31.11 -21.95
N ALA A 24 3.05 31.58 -23.06
CA ALA A 24 2.64 31.15 -24.39
C ALA A 24 2.94 29.65 -24.62
N MET A 25 4.12 29.18 -24.22
CA MET A 25 4.48 27.76 -24.30
C MET A 25 3.57 26.87 -23.45
N VAL A 26 3.31 27.25 -22.20
CA VAL A 26 2.39 26.52 -21.32
C VAL A 26 0.99 26.50 -21.92
N LYS A 27 0.53 27.61 -22.49
CA LYS A 27 -0.80 27.69 -23.09
C LYS A 27 -0.94 26.82 -24.35
N ASP A 28 0.09 26.78 -25.20
CA ASP A 28 0.10 25.95 -26.41
C ASP A 28 0.05 24.45 -26.07
N GLU A 29 0.79 24.04 -25.03
CA GLU A 29 0.69 22.69 -24.46
C GLU A 29 -0.69 22.44 -23.81
N MET A 30 -1.22 23.47 -23.14
CA MET A 30 -2.58 23.62 -22.62
C MET A 30 -3.68 23.18 -23.61
N ASP A 31 -3.56 23.71 -24.82
CA ASP A 31 -4.58 23.67 -25.87
C ASP A 31 -4.47 22.43 -26.79
N ALA A 32 -3.47 21.56 -26.57
CA ALA A 32 -3.31 20.32 -27.31
C ALA A 32 -4.52 19.37 -27.07
N PRO A 33 -5.16 18.81 -28.12
CA PRO A 33 -6.43 18.08 -28.00
C PRO A 33 -6.38 16.85 -27.09
N ASP A 34 -5.21 16.21 -26.94
CA ASP A 34 -5.00 15.10 -25.99
C ASP A 34 -4.95 15.57 -24.53
N VAL A 35 -4.50 16.80 -24.29
CA VAL A 35 -4.49 17.46 -22.96
C VAL A 35 -5.88 17.95 -22.59
N VAL A 36 -6.65 18.46 -23.56
CA VAL A 36 -7.97 19.09 -23.35
C VAL A 36 -9.03 18.13 -22.78
N THR A 37 -8.95 16.81 -23.04
CA THR A 37 -9.85 15.86 -22.35
C THR A 37 -9.26 15.28 -21.08
N GLY A 38 -7.92 15.23 -20.96
CA GLY A 38 -7.15 14.72 -19.83
C GLY A 38 -7.49 13.30 -19.38
N LYS A 39 -8.40 12.60 -20.07
CA LYS A 39 -9.08 11.40 -19.56
C LYS A 39 -8.28 10.16 -19.94
N ILE A 40 -7.81 9.46 -18.92
CA ILE A 40 -6.98 8.26 -19.06
C ILE A 40 -7.75 6.96 -18.80
N GLY A 41 -8.90 7.03 -18.13
CA GLY A 41 -9.68 5.83 -17.79
C GLY A 41 -10.98 6.11 -17.03
N LYS A 42 -11.52 5.07 -16.39
CA LYS A 42 -12.72 5.16 -15.55
C LYS A 42 -12.62 4.29 -14.30
N ALA A 43 -12.77 4.90 -13.12
CA ALA A 43 -12.90 4.19 -11.85
C ALA A 43 -14.34 3.65 -11.70
N ARG A 44 -14.47 2.35 -11.43
CA ARG A 44 -15.76 1.70 -11.14
C ARG A 44 -16.12 1.73 -9.66
N VAL A 45 -15.16 2.06 -8.81
CA VAL A 45 -15.26 2.15 -7.36
C VAL A 45 -14.66 3.48 -6.90
N PHE A 46 -14.92 3.86 -5.66
CA PHE A 46 -14.17 4.94 -5.00
C PHE A 46 -12.77 4.43 -4.65
N LEU A 47 -11.72 5.16 -5.02
CA LEU A 47 -10.34 4.84 -4.70
C LEU A 47 -9.91 5.70 -3.50
N ASP A 48 -9.93 5.09 -2.33
CA ASP A 48 -9.58 5.71 -1.06
C ASP A 48 -8.06 5.77 -0.88
N GLY A 49 -7.54 6.97 -0.63
CA GLY A 49 -6.13 7.24 -0.36
C GLY A 49 -5.78 7.35 1.12
N SER A 50 -6.61 6.81 2.01
CA SER A 50 -6.31 6.66 3.44
C SER A 50 -5.24 5.58 3.68
N CYS A 51 -4.05 5.77 3.10
CA CYS A 51 -3.00 4.75 2.91
C CYS A 51 -1.92 4.73 4.01
N THR A 52 -1.97 5.61 4.99
CA THR A 52 -0.93 5.75 6.03
C THR A 52 -1.18 4.91 7.28
N LYS A 53 -2.33 4.27 7.44
CA LYS A 53 -2.66 3.56 8.69
C LYS A 53 -3.14 2.13 8.51
N SER A 54 -3.62 1.81 7.32
CA SER A 54 -4.19 0.52 6.96
C SER A 54 -4.06 0.30 5.46
N GLU A 55 -4.37 -0.91 5.00
CA GLU A 55 -4.55 -1.18 3.57
C GLU A 55 -5.59 -0.20 2.99
N CYS A 56 -5.26 0.36 1.82
CA CYS A 56 -6.15 1.21 1.05
C CYS A 56 -6.22 0.69 -0.38
N ASN A 57 -7.37 0.82 -1.04
CA ASN A 57 -7.52 0.28 -2.39
C ASN A 57 -6.80 1.12 -3.46
N LEU A 58 -6.56 2.41 -3.21
CA LEU A 58 -5.72 3.24 -4.09
C LEU A 58 -4.26 2.78 -4.08
N GLY A 59 -3.72 2.47 -2.89
CA GLY A 59 -2.38 1.89 -2.74
C GLY A 59 -2.25 0.50 -3.35
N ASN A 60 -3.31 -0.32 -3.24
CA ASN A 60 -3.37 -1.60 -3.96
C ASN A 60 -3.29 -1.39 -5.48
N MET A 61 -4.03 -0.41 -6.03
CA MET A 61 -3.98 -0.10 -7.46
C MET A 61 -2.59 0.37 -7.91
N ILE A 62 -1.96 1.28 -7.17
CA ILE A 62 -0.65 1.84 -7.49
C ILE A 62 0.43 0.76 -7.47
N THR A 63 0.46 -0.06 -6.41
CA THR A 63 1.43 -1.15 -6.32
C THR A 63 1.17 -2.26 -7.34
N ASP A 64 -0.08 -2.50 -7.72
CA ASP A 64 -0.39 -3.41 -8.84
C ASP A 64 0.09 -2.84 -10.18
N ALA A 65 -0.02 -1.52 -10.39
CA ALA A 65 0.51 -0.85 -11.57
C ALA A 65 2.03 -1.02 -11.70
N PHE A 66 2.74 -0.96 -10.58
CA PHE A 66 4.20 -1.14 -10.58
C PHE A 66 4.60 -2.57 -10.94
N VAL A 67 3.97 -3.58 -10.31
CA VAL A 67 4.25 -4.98 -10.68
C VAL A 67 3.84 -5.25 -12.12
N GLN A 68 2.70 -4.72 -12.57
CA GLN A 68 2.25 -4.89 -13.95
C GLN A 68 3.25 -4.29 -14.94
N TYR A 69 3.74 -3.07 -14.68
CA TYR A 69 4.74 -2.45 -15.55
C TYR A 69 5.98 -3.33 -15.70
N VAL A 70 6.53 -3.82 -14.57
CA VAL A 70 7.71 -4.69 -14.61
C VAL A 70 7.41 -6.02 -15.31
N ALA A 71 6.22 -6.60 -15.10
CA ALA A 71 5.80 -7.80 -15.82
C ALA A 71 5.63 -7.58 -17.33
N ASP A 72 5.14 -6.41 -17.77
CA ASP A 72 4.93 -6.08 -19.18
C ASP A 72 6.25 -5.97 -19.96
N ILE A 73 7.30 -5.45 -19.32
CA ILE A 73 8.62 -5.30 -19.95
C ILE A 73 9.54 -6.50 -19.72
N TYR A 74 9.13 -7.44 -18.86
CA TYR A 74 9.94 -8.60 -18.52
C TYR A 74 10.05 -9.57 -19.70
N VAL A 75 11.29 -10.00 -19.98
CA VAL A 75 11.59 -11.03 -20.97
C VAL A 75 12.26 -12.20 -20.27
N GLY A 76 11.52 -13.29 -20.09
CA GLY A 76 12.04 -14.50 -19.46
C GLY A 76 11.02 -15.64 -19.42
N PRO A 77 11.38 -16.77 -18.79
CA PRO A 77 10.57 -17.99 -18.84
C PRO A 77 9.34 -17.97 -17.91
N TYR A 78 9.24 -17.00 -17.00
CA TYR A 78 8.13 -16.86 -16.06
C TYR A 78 7.32 -15.59 -16.34
N TRP A 79 6.28 -15.35 -15.54
CA TRP A 79 5.39 -14.20 -15.76
C TRP A 79 6.00 -12.85 -15.35
N THR A 80 6.97 -12.84 -14.44
CA THR A 80 7.78 -11.67 -14.05
C THR A 80 8.99 -12.14 -13.25
N ASP A 81 10.01 -11.30 -13.12
CA ASP A 81 11.08 -11.44 -12.14
C ASP A 81 10.85 -10.62 -10.86
N ALA A 82 9.87 -9.72 -10.81
CA ALA A 82 9.59 -8.84 -9.67
C ALA A 82 8.10 -8.88 -9.27
N PRO A 83 7.67 -9.90 -8.52
CA PRO A 83 6.25 -10.15 -8.24
C PRO A 83 5.69 -9.31 -7.09
N ILE A 84 6.57 -8.56 -6.40
CA ILE A 84 6.29 -7.77 -5.20
C ILE A 84 6.50 -6.30 -5.52
N ALA A 85 5.57 -5.44 -5.09
CA ALA A 85 5.80 -4.01 -4.99
C ALA A 85 5.50 -3.51 -3.59
N ILE A 86 6.28 -2.56 -3.11
CA ILE A 86 6.13 -1.94 -1.79
C ILE A 86 6.29 -0.44 -1.95
N VAL A 87 5.38 0.35 -1.39
CA VAL A 87 5.53 1.81 -1.30
C VAL A 87 5.10 2.35 0.05
N PRO A 88 5.77 3.37 0.59
CA PRO A 88 5.27 4.13 1.72
C PRO A 88 3.90 4.77 1.44
N GLY A 89 2.98 4.69 2.38
CA GLY A 89 1.65 5.28 2.23
C GLY A 89 1.67 6.80 2.12
N ASN A 90 2.69 7.45 2.69
CA ASN A 90 2.85 8.91 2.63
C ASN A 90 3.31 9.43 1.25
N ILE A 91 3.72 8.58 0.31
CA ILE A 91 3.93 9.04 -1.08
C ILE A 91 2.65 8.96 -1.90
N ILE A 92 1.62 8.29 -1.38
CA ILE A 92 0.25 8.28 -1.90
C ILE A 92 -0.51 9.37 -1.15
N ARG A 93 -0.03 10.60 -1.27
CA ARG A 93 -0.64 11.77 -0.65
C ARG A 93 -0.66 12.89 -1.66
N GLY A 94 -1.81 13.53 -1.76
CA GLY A 94 -1.98 14.76 -2.50
C GLY A 94 -2.21 15.94 -1.59
N ASN A 95 -1.53 17.06 -1.85
CA ASN A 95 -1.82 18.32 -1.19
C ASN A 95 -3.23 18.87 -1.49
N ILE A 96 -3.82 18.48 -2.63
CA ILE A 96 -5.14 18.94 -3.10
C ILE A 96 -6.22 17.86 -2.88
N ASN A 97 -5.92 16.63 -3.26
CA ASN A 97 -6.86 15.51 -3.15
C ASN A 97 -6.09 14.22 -2.88
N THR A 98 -6.55 13.45 -1.90
CA THR A 98 -5.94 12.15 -1.57
C THR A 98 -6.66 10.99 -2.26
N THR A 99 -7.77 11.22 -2.96
CA THR A 99 -8.67 10.15 -3.43
C THR A 99 -9.11 10.34 -4.88
N ILE A 100 -9.47 9.25 -5.57
CA ILE A 100 -10.07 9.32 -6.91
C ILE A 100 -11.52 8.85 -6.83
N HIS A 101 -12.44 9.71 -7.25
CA HIS A 101 -13.86 9.40 -7.23
C HIS A 101 -14.25 8.38 -8.29
N LYS A 102 -15.33 7.65 -8.04
CA LYS A 102 -15.95 6.77 -9.04
C LYS A 102 -16.38 7.62 -10.23
N GLY A 103 -15.93 7.27 -11.43
CA GLY A 103 -16.22 8.06 -12.62
C GLY A 103 -15.06 8.10 -13.59
N ARG A 104 -15.04 9.12 -14.46
CA ARG A 104 -13.87 9.40 -15.30
C ARG A 104 -12.64 9.60 -14.42
N ILE A 105 -11.48 9.18 -14.91
CA ILE A 105 -10.19 9.47 -14.28
C ILE A 105 -9.43 10.36 -15.25
N LEU A 106 -9.01 11.52 -14.77
CA LEU A 106 -8.09 12.41 -15.48
C LEU A 106 -6.63 12.18 -15.04
N ALA A 107 -5.69 12.52 -15.91
CA ALA A 107 -4.27 12.52 -15.58
C ALA A 107 -3.94 13.46 -14.42
N GLU A 108 -4.57 14.64 -14.37
CA GLU A 108 -4.44 15.58 -13.25
C GLU A 108 -4.92 15.00 -11.91
N GLU A 109 -5.96 14.16 -11.92
CA GLU A 109 -6.45 13.50 -10.70
C GLU A 109 -5.42 12.47 -10.20
N VAL A 110 -4.73 11.77 -11.11
CA VAL A 110 -3.62 10.89 -10.75
C VAL A 110 -2.42 11.70 -10.23
N GLY A 111 -2.08 12.81 -10.89
CA GLY A 111 -0.98 13.69 -10.47
C GLY A 111 -1.26 14.36 -9.12
N SER A 112 -2.55 14.56 -8.79
CA SER A 112 -2.94 15.05 -7.47
C SER A 112 -2.68 14.02 -6.38
N VAL A 113 -2.77 12.72 -6.65
CA VAL A 113 -2.53 11.65 -5.67
C VAL A 113 -1.06 11.25 -5.59
N ILE A 114 -0.35 11.29 -6.72
CA ILE A 114 1.07 10.99 -6.88
C ILE A 114 1.78 12.31 -7.20
N GLU A 115 1.90 13.15 -6.19
CA GLU A 115 2.42 14.51 -6.36
C GLU A 115 3.93 14.51 -6.62
N ASP A 116 4.67 13.69 -5.86
CA ASP A 116 6.10 13.53 -6.04
C ASP A 116 6.40 12.47 -7.12
N VAL A 117 7.11 12.90 -8.16
CA VAL A 117 7.55 12.04 -9.26
C VAL A 117 8.88 11.39 -8.91
N TYR A 118 8.89 10.07 -8.85
CA TYR A 118 10.07 9.26 -8.54
C TYR A 118 10.27 8.17 -9.58
N GLU A 119 11.53 7.85 -9.85
CA GLU A 119 11.90 6.70 -10.68
C GLU A 119 11.45 5.38 -10.05
N LEU A 120 10.84 4.52 -10.88
CA LEU A 120 10.50 3.17 -10.52
C LEU A 120 11.76 2.29 -10.55
N VAL A 121 11.99 1.57 -9.46
CA VAL A 121 13.16 0.72 -9.29
C VAL A 121 12.78 -0.68 -8.88
N THR A 122 13.60 -1.65 -9.23
CA THR A 122 13.54 -3.00 -8.72
C THR A 122 14.87 -3.39 -8.12
N PHE A 123 14.84 -3.93 -6.92
CA PHE A 123 16.02 -4.27 -6.15
C PHE A 123 15.80 -5.57 -5.40
N GLN A 124 16.90 -6.23 -5.08
CA GLN A 124 16.86 -7.52 -4.41
C GLN A 124 17.11 -7.38 -2.91
N VAL A 125 16.27 -8.03 -2.11
CA VAL A 125 16.37 -8.05 -0.64
C VAL A 125 16.24 -9.47 -0.11
N SER A 126 16.86 -9.74 1.03
CA SER A 126 16.63 -11.01 1.73
C SER A 126 15.23 -11.05 2.35
N GLY A 127 14.71 -12.25 2.58
CA GLY A 127 13.49 -12.43 3.37
C GLY A 127 13.61 -11.80 4.77
N ASP A 128 14.78 -11.87 5.40
CA ASP A 128 15.03 -11.21 6.69
C ASP A 128 14.89 -9.70 6.61
N ASP A 129 15.38 -9.08 5.53
CA ASP A 129 15.26 -7.63 5.34
C ASP A 129 13.81 -7.23 5.03
N LEU A 130 13.04 -8.07 4.32
CA LEU A 130 11.59 -7.87 4.19
C LEU A 130 10.90 -7.84 5.55
N TYR A 131 11.22 -8.78 6.44
CA TYR A 131 10.65 -8.77 7.80
C TYR A 131 11.08 -7.54 8.60
N LYS A 132 12.36 -7.14 8.55
CA LYS A 132 12.84 -5.91 9.22
C LYS A 132 12.12 -4.68 8.69
N CYS A 133 11.97 -4.57 7.38
CA CYS A 133 11.26 -3.49 6.70
C CYS A 133 9.81 -3.36 7.21
N PHE A 134 9.05 -4.48 7.23
CA PHE A 134 7.68 -4.45 7.73
C PHE A 134 7.60 -4.21 9.24
N GLU A 135 8.50 -4.76 10.07
CA GLU A 135 8.54 -4.44 11.50
C GLU A 135 8.85 -2.95 11.75
N TYR A 136 9.76 -2.38 10.97
CA TYR A 136 10.07 -0.96 11.01
C TYR A 136 8.83 -0.13 10.66
N ALA A 137 8.18 -0.40 9.52
CA ALA A 137 6.94 0.27 9.12
C ALA A 137 5.85 0.20 10.21
N LEU A 138 5.64 -0.99 10.78
CA LEU A 138 4.65 -1.21 11.84
C LEU A 138 5.01 -0.46 13.13
N SER A 139 6.29 -0.23 13.42
CA SER A 139 6.72 0.51 14.63
C SER A 139 6.25 1.97 14.65
N PHE A 140 5.94 2.52 13.46
CA PHE A 140 5.49 3.91 13.26
C PHE A 140 3.98 4.06 13.03
N GLN A 141 3.18 3.00 12.99
CA GLN A 141 1.75 3.10 12.64
C GLN A 141 0.95 4.09 13.53
N HIS A 142 1.33 4.23 14.80
CA HIS A 142 0.71 5.16 15.75
C HIS A 142 1.56 6.41 16.05
N LYS A 143 2.70 6.56 15.38
CA LYS A 143 3.62 7.69 15.52
C LYS A 143 3.68 8.43 14.18
N HIS A 144 4.07 9.71 14.18
CA HIS A 144 4.30 10.47 12.93
C HIS A 144 3.17 10.29 11.90
N ALA A 145 1.90 10.42 12.35
CA ALA A 145 0.69 10.27 11.53
C ALA A 145 0.52 8.94 10.74
N GLY A 146 1.37 7.93 10.94
CA GLY A 146 1.38 6.71 10.14
C GLY A 146 2.18 6.84 8.83
N ASP A 147 3.02 7.87 8.69
CA ASP A 147 3.68 8.21 7.43
C ASP A 147 4.62 7.12 6.87
N ARG A 148 4.86 6.05 7.63
CA ARG A 148 5.73 4.93 7.26
C ARG A 148 5.01 3.61 7.02
N PHE A 149 3.68 3.58 7.07
CA PHE A 149 2.92 2.38 6.73
C PHE A 149 3.15 2.03 5.25
N LEU A 150 3.28 0.75 4.93
CA LEU A 150 3.60 0.32 3.56
C LEU A 150 2.36 -0.23 2.86
N GLN A 151 2.05 0.28 1.67
CA GLN A 151 1.11 -0.34 0.73
C GLN A 151 1.86 -1.35 -0.13
N VAL A 152 1.18 -2.42 -0.54
CA VAL A 152 1.86 -3.58 -1.15
C VAL A 152 1.08 -4.22 -2.29
N SER A 153 1.82 -4.79 -3.24
CA SER A 153 1.36 -5.84 -4.16
C SER A 153 2.27 -7.06 -4.01
N GLY A 154 1.72 -8.26 -4.24
CA GLY A 154 2.49 -9.50 -4.07
C GLY A 154 2.87 -9.88 -2.65
N ILE A 155 2.39 -9.16 -1.62
CA ILE A 155 2.59 -9.50 -0.19
C ILE A 155 1.23 -9.73 0.49
N ARG A 156 1.20 -10.69 1.43
CA ARG A 156 0.14 -10.85 2.43
C ARG A 156 0.75 -10.81 3.83
N LEU A 157 0.51 -9.71 4.54
CA LEU A 157 0.98 -9.44 5.88
C LEU A 157 -0.17 -9.58 6.88
N VAL A 158 0.03 -10.39 7.92
CA VAL A 158 -0.81 -10.40 9.12
C VAL A 158 0.05 -10.01 10.31
N TYR A 159 -0.38 -9.01 11.08
CA TYR A 159 0.37 -8.49 12.22
C TYR A 159 -0.50 -8.30 13.47
N ASP A 160 0.15 -8.17 14.62
CA ASP A 160 -0.48 -8.00 15.93
C ASP A 160 0.21 -6.87 16.72
N ASN A 161 -0.43 -5.71 16.77
CA ASN A 161 0.08 -4.52 17.47
C ASN A 161 0.18 -4.66 18.99
N ARG A 162 -0.37 -5.75 19.57
CA ARG A 162 -0.21 -6.05 21.00
C ARG A 162 1.16 -6.63 21.32
N ARG A 163 1.88 -7.10 20.30
CA ARG A 163 3.25 -7.61 20.46
C ARG A 163 4.25 -6.47 20.51
N ALA A 164 5.41 -6.74 21.13
CA ALA A 164 6.52 -5.81 21.19
C ALA A 164 6.97 -5.38 19.79
N SER A 165 7.48 -4.15 19.66
CA SER A 165 8.07 -3.66 18.41
C SER A 165 9.19 -4.61 17.96
N GLY A 166 9.24 -4.94 16.67
CA GLY A 166 10.18 -5.95 16.15
C GLY A 166 9.69 -7.39 16.26
N SER A 167 8.47 -7.62 16.75
CA SER A 167 7.86 -8.96 16.82
C SER A 167 6.35 -8.93 16.51
N ARG A 168 5.88 -7.93 15.78
CA ARG A 168 4.45 -7.74 15.46
C ARG A 168 3.99 -8.62 14.31
N ILE A 169 4.86 -9.04 13.41
CA ILE A 169 4.50 -9.87 12.27
C ILE A 169 4.10 -11.27 12.76
N VAL A 170 2.88 -11.69 12.42
CA VAL A 170 2.36 -13.03 12.69
C VAL A 170 2.56 -13.93 11.48
N ARG A 171 2.34 -13.39 10.28
CA ARG A 171 2.51 -14.11 9.02
C ARG A 171 2.92 -13.12 7.94
N LEU A 172 3.92 -13.50 7.16
CA LEU A 172 4.32 -12.78 5.96
C LEU A 172 4.46 -13.79 4.83
N ASN A 173 3.61 -13.64 3.82
CA ASN A 173 3.66 -14.44 2.60
C ASN A 173 3.97 -13.54 1.39
N ALA A 174 4.72 -14.07 0.43
CA ALA A 174 5.07 -13.43 -0.83
C ALA A 174 4.52 -14.23 -2.01
N ARG A 175 4.14 -13.53 -3.09
CA ARG A 175 3.74 -14.13 -4.35
C ARG A 175 4.98 -14.60 -5.11
N CYS A 176 4.95 -15.83 -5.62
CA CYS A 176 6.06 -16.38 -6.39
C CYS A 176 6.22 -15.68 -7.76
N ALA A 177 7.48 -15.45 -8.16
CA ALA A 177 7.84 -15.02 -9.52
C ALA A 177 8.11 -16.25 -10.41
N PHE A 178 8.96 -17.16 -9.90
CA PHE A 178 9.45 -18.34 -10.61
C PHE A 178 8.48 -19.52 -10.52
N CYS A 179 7.26 -19.32 -11.02
CA CYS A 179 6.18 -20.31 -10.97
C CYS A 179 5.20 -20.12 -12.15
N ASP A 180 4.61 -21.22 -12.63
CA ASP A 180 3.63 -21.18 -13.74
C ASP A 180 2.30 -20.56 -13.32
N VAL A 181 1.89 -20.82 -12.08
CA VAL A 181 0.66 -20.28 -11.48
C VAL A 181 1.03 -19.47 -10.24
N PRO A 182 0.88 -18.13 -10.25
CA PRO A 182 1.24 -17.29 -9.11
C PRO A 182 0.49 -17.67 -7.85
N ALA A 183 1.22 -18.07 -6.82
CA ALA A 183 0.71 -18.45 -5.51
C ALA A 183 1.45 -17.70 -4.39
N TYR A 184 0.78 -17.56 -3.23
CA TYR A 184 1.36 -16.94 -2.05
C TYR A 184 1.97 -17.98 -1.12
N GLU A 185 3.25 -17.85 -0.84
CA GLU A 185 4.02 -18.77 0.00
C GLU A 185 4.63 -18.03 1.20
N PRO A 186 4.87 -18.69 2.35
CA PRO A 186 5.56 -18.08 3.47
C PRO A 186 6.94 -17.55 3.07
N VAL A 187 7.26 -16.31 3.46
CA VAL A 187 8.57 -15.72 3.17
C VAL A 187 9.68 -16.53 3.85
N ASN A 188 10.54 -17.14 3.05
CA ASN A 188 11.79 -17.73 3.48
C ASN A 188 12.80 -16.63 3.80
N ARG A 189 13.26 -16.60 5.05
CA ARG A 189 14.18 -15.63 5.65
C ARG A 189 15.50 -15.47 4.89
N LYS A 190 16.02 -16.57 4.33
CA LYS A 190 17.32 -16.60 3.63
C LYS A 190 17.21 -16.44 2.12
N ALA A 191 16.00 -16.57 1.56
CA ALA A 191 15.79 -16.40 0.13
C ALA A 191 15.86 -14.92 -0.25
N LEU A 192 16.17 -14.66 -1.51
CA LEU A 192 16.21 -13.33 -2.09
C LEU A 192 14.91 -13.07 -2.86
N TYR A 193 14.41 -11.84 -2.74
CA TYR A 193 13.17 -11.39 -3.37
C TYR A 193 13.43 -10.10 -4.13
N ASN A 194 12.97 -10.04 -5.37
CA ASN A 194 12.96 -8.82 -6.15
C ASN A 194 11.71 -8.01 -5.75
N VAL A 195 11.93 -6.77 -5.36
CA VAL A 195 10.92 -5.83 -4.89
C VAL A 195 10.96 -4.60 -5.76
N THR A 196 9.81 -4.24 -6.32
CA THR A 196 9.62 -2.99 -7.04
C THR A 196 9.17 -1.89 -6.07
N SER A 197 9.79 -0.71 -6.16
CA SER A 197 9.44 0.46 -5.35
C SER A 197 9.82 1.73 -6.11
N VAL A 198 9.85 2.84 -5.39
CA VAL A 198 10.35 4.13 -5.87
C VAL A 198 11.55 4.58 -5.06
N VAL A 199 12.47 5.29 -5.69
CA VAL A 199 13.66 5.84 -5.00
C VAL A 199 13.23 7.02 -4.14
N THR A 200 13.21 6.83 -2.82
CA THR A 200 12.93 7.91 -1.86
C THR A 200 14.06 8.01 -0.84
N LEU A 201 14.18 9.15 -0.16
CA LEU A 201 15.14 9.33 0.94
C LEU A 201 14.91 8.33 2.09
N GLN A 202 13.67 7.82 2.23
CA GLN A 202 13.33 6.86 3.28
C GLN A 202 13.80 5.43 2.96
N PHE A 203 14.29 5.18 1.75
CA PHE A 203 14.68 3.84 1.30
C PHE A 203 15.71 3.19 2.23
N HIS A 204 16.69 3.96 2.72
CA HIS A 204 17.66 3.48 3.71
C HIS A 204 17.04 3.20 5.09
N GLU A 205 16.01 3.96 5.48
CA GLU A 205 15.38 3.84 6.80
C GLU A 205 14.57 2.54 6.95
N TYR A 206 14.05 1.98 5.86
CA TYR A 206 13.38 0.66 5.84
C TYR A 206 14.36 -0.52 5.82
N SER A 207 15.65 -0.28 6.11
CA SER A 207 16.75 -1.25 5.99
C SER A 207 16.94 -1.82 4.59
N PHE A 208 16.35 -1.23 3.53
CA PHE A 208 16.68 -1.61 2.16
C PHE A 208 18.09 -1.19 1.76
N GLY A 209 18.64 -0.17 2.43
CA GLY A 209 19.99 0.35 2.18
C GLY A 209 21.11 -0.26 3.02
N ASP A 210 20.79 -1.14 3.98
CA ASP A 210 21.79 -1.84 4.80
C ASP A 210 22.18 -3.20 4.20
N SER A 211 21.37 -3.73 3.28
CA SER A 211 21.66 -4.96 2.54
C SER A 211 22.71 -4.69 1.46
N ILE A 212 23.59 -5.65 1.20
CA ILE A 212 24.47 -5.59 0.02
C ILE A 212 23.57 -5.70 -1.21
N ILE A 213 23.25 -4.56 -1.83
CA ILE A 213 22.43 -4.51 -3.04
C ILE A 213 23.31 -4.99 -4.20
N THR A 214 23.25 -6.28 -4.49
CA THR A 214 23.90 -6.89 -5.67
C THR A 214 23.09 -6.71 -6.95
N TYR A 215 21.80 -6.39 -6.81
CA TYR A 215 20.86 -6.21 -7.92
C TYR A 215 19.98 -4.98 -7.66
N PHE A 216 20.13 -3.98 -8.53
CA PHE A 216 19.34 -2.74 -8.55
C PHE A 216 19.14 -2.30 -10.00
N VAL A 217 17.88 -2.17 -10.41
CA VAL A 217 17.48 -1.78 -11.76
C VAL A 217 16.62 -0.54 -11.66
N ILE A 218 16.95 0.48 -12.45
CA ILE A 218 16.11 1.66 -12.68
C ILE A 218 15.38 1.43 -14.00
N HIS A 219 14.05 1.51 -13.98
CA HIS A 219 13.21 1.14 -15.12
C HIS A 219 12.99 2.29 -16.13
N ASN A 220 13.65 3.45 -15.91
CA ASN A 220 13.51 4.68 -16.69
C ASN A 220 12.04 5.05 -16.94
N VAL A 221 11.23 4.91 -15.89
CA VAL A 221 9.82 5.26 -15.87
C VAL A 221 9.50 5.81 -14.49
N SER A 222 8.70 6.86 -14.44
CA SER A 222 8.22 7.36 -13.17
C SER A 222 7.09 6.52 -12.60
N ASN A 223 6.90 6.60 -11.29
CA ASN A 223 5.70 6.13 -10.59
C ASN A 223 4.40 6.66 -11.22
N PHE A 224 4.39 7.92 -11.65
CA PHE A 224 3.25 8.53 -12.30
C PHE A 224 2.96 7.87 -13.65
N GLU A 225 3.95 7.76 -14.53
CA GLU A 225 3.80 7.14 -15.86
C GLU A 225 3.42 5.66 -15.78
N ALA A 226 3.99 4.91 -14.84
CA ALA A 226 3.63 3.51 -14.61
C ALA A 226 2.13 3.37 -14.27
N VAL A 227 1.59 4.27 -13.43
CA VAL A 227 0.16 4.28 -13.07
C VAL A 227 -0.71 4.75 -14.23
N LEU A 228 -0.28 5.77 -14.99
CA LEU A 228 -0.99 6.19 -16.20
C LEU A 228 -1.10 5.05 -17.22
N SER A 229 0.02 4.36 -17.48
CA SER A 229 0.08 3.21 -18.38
C SER A 229 -0.91 2.12 -17.95
N TYR A 230 -0.88 1.74 -16.66
CA TYR A 230 -1.79 0.75 -16.09
C TYR A 230 -3.27 1.09 -16.26
N ILE A 231 -3.66 2.35 -15.97
CA ILE A 231 -5.04 2.81 -16.11
C ILE A 231 -5.45 2.82 -17.60
N ASN A 232 -4.57 3.31 -18.47
CA ASN A 232 -4.84 3.42 -19.90
C ASN A 232 -4.99 2.05 -20.58
N GLN A 233 -4.17 1.07 -20.20
CA GLN A 233 -4.27 -0.30 -20.71
C GLN A 233 -5.57 -0.98 -20.27
N ARG A 234 -5.98 -0.81 -19.00
CA ARG A 234 -7.16 -1.49 -18.46
C ARG A 234 -8.48 -0.82 -18.83
N LYS A 235 -8.46 0.48 -19.15
CA LYS A 235 -9.62 1.38 -19.40
C LYS A 235 -10.58 1.55 -18.22
N PHE A 236 -10.78 0.51 -17.41
CA PHE A 236 -11.58 0.50 -16.19
C PHE A 236 -10.75 -0.04 -15.03
N VAL A 237 -10.78 0.65 -13.88
CA VAL A 237 -10.14 0.19 -12.65
C VAL A 237 -11.17 -0.01 -11.54
N SER A 238 -10.99 -1.08 -10.76
CA SER A 238 -11.91 -1.49 -9.69
C SER A 238 -11.14 -2.11 -8.52
N ALA A 239 -10.05 -1.47 -8.09
CA ALA A 239 -9.21 -1.99 -7.02
C ALA A 239 -10.03 -2.13 -5.71
N SER A 240 -9.86 -3.28 -5.07
CA SER A 240 -10.52 -3.63 -3.80
C SER A 240 -9.52 -3.67 -2.67
N ILE A 241 -10.01 -3.57 -1.43
CA ILE A 241 -9.29 -4.06 -0.24
C ILE A 241 -9.43 -5.59 -0.25
N ASN A 242 -8.31 -6.32 -0.22
CA ASN A 242 -8.31 -7.77 -0.37
C ASN A 242 -7.37 -8.48 0.61
N ASP A 243 -7.29 -7.94 1.84
CA ASP A 243 -6.55 -8.50 2.97
C ASP A 243 -5.07 -8.74 2.66
N ARG A 244 -4.45 -7.82 1.91
CA ARG A 244 -2.99 -7.78 1.74
C ARG A 244 -2.33 -7.43 3.06
N ILE A 245 -2.95 -6.58 3.87
CA ILE A 245 -2.40 -6.13 5.15
C ILE A 245 -3.48 -6.17 6.23
N THR A 246 -3.42 -7.17 7.10
CA THR A 246 -4.44 -7.42 8.12
C THR A 246 -3.89 -7.30 9.53
N GLN A 247 -4.46 -6.42 10.36
CA GLN A 247 -4.24 -6.43 11.80
C GLN A 247 -5.11 -7.53 12.44
N LYS A 248 -4.55 -8.34 13.34
CA LYS A 248 -5.35 -9.28 14.13
C LYS A 248 -6.43 -8.51 14.91
N PRO A 249 -7.69 -9.01 14.90
CA PRO A 249 -8.76 -8.36 15.64
C PRO A 249 -8.42 -8.34 17.13
N LEU A 250 -8.75 -7.21 17.77
CA LEU A 250 -8.77 -7.10 19.22
C LEU A 250 -9.86 -8.06 19.71
N HIS A 251 -9.48 -9.26 20.15
CA HIS A 251 -10.41 -10.11 20.88
C HIS A 251 -10.85 -9.33 22.13
N SER A 252 -12.07 -8.79 22.14
CA SER A 252 -12.68 -8.32 23.36
C SER A 252 -12.97 -9.57 24.19
N SER A 253 -12.19 -9.78 25.25
CA SER A 253 -12.43 -10.83 26.25
C SER A 253 -13.82 -10.75 26.89
N ILE A 254 -14.57 -9.69 26.58
CA ILE A 254 -15.92 -9.40 27.06
C ILE A 254 -16.95 -10.36 26.43
N GLY A 255 -16.86 -10.66 25.13
CA GLY A 255 -17.85 -11.52 24.44
C GLY A 255 -17.77 -13.00 24.84
N VAL A 256 -16.55 -13.51 25.06
CA VAL A 256 -16.33 -14.91 25.46
C VAL A 256 -16.79 -15.16 26.90
N ARG A 257 -16.67 -14.16 27.79
CA ARG A 257 -17.10 -14.26 29.18
C ARG A 257 -18.63 -14.26 29.29
N ILE A 258 -19.31 -13.37 28.56
CA ILE A 258 -20.78 -13.32 28.50
C ILE A 258 -21.33 -14.63 27.93
N HIS A 259 -20.73 -15.18 26.88
CA HIS A 259 -21.23 -16.43 26.30
C HIS A 259 -21.08 -17.61 27.27
N LYS A 260 -19.97 -17.71 28.01
CA LYS A 260 -19.79 -18.73 29.07
C LYS A 260 -20.80 -18.57 30.20
N THR A 261 -21.03 -17.34 30.69
CA THR A 261 -22.00 -17.09 31.77
C THR A 261 -23.44 -17.37 31.34
N ILE A 262 -23.80 -17.06 30.09
CA ILE A 262 -25.12 -17.39 29.53
C ILE A 262 -25.28 -18.91 29.39
N LEU A 263 -24.25 -19.64 28.93
CA LEU A 263 -24.30 -21.10 28.83
C LEU A 263 -24.39 -21.79 30.19
N GLU A 264 -23.69 -21.30 31.21
CA GLU A 264 -23.77 -21.83 32.57
C GLU A 264 -25.13 -21.55 33.22
N THR A 265 -25.68 -20.35 33.03
CA THR A 265 -27.04 -20.03 33.52
C THR A 265 -28.12 -20.83 32.78
N PHE A 266 -28.00 -21.05 31.47
CA PHE A 266 -28.90 -21.92 30.72
C PHE A 266 -28.84 -23.37 31.22
N ARG A 267 -27.65 -23.91 31.47
CA ARG A 267 -27.46 -25.24 32.06
C ARG A 267 -28.13 -25.36 33.42
N PHE A 268 -27.97 -24.36 34.28
CA PHE A 268 -28.59 -24.33 35.60
C PHE A 268 -30.12 -24.31 35.51
N ILE A 269 -30.69 -23.48 34.63
CA ILE A 269 -32.15 -23.41 34.41
C ILE A 269 -32.68 -24.74 33.86
N THR A 270 -32.02 -25.36 32.89
CA THR A 270 -32.44 -26.69 32.40
C THR A 270 -32.36 -27.76 33.47
N ALA A 271 -31.34 -27.75 34.34
CA ALA A 271 -31.24 -28.71 35.44
C ALA A 271 -32.38 -28.52 36.46
N VAL A 272 -32.75 -27.28 36.78
CA VAL A 272 -33.90 -26.97 37.65
C VAL A 272 -35.22 -27.41 37.01
N ILE A 273 -35.45 -27.12 35.73
CA ILE A 273 -36.69 -27.51 35.02
C ILE A 273 -36.82 -29.04 34.93
N ILE A 274 -35.73 -29.75 34.64
CA ILE A 274 -35.72 -31.22 34.60
C ILE A 274 -35.95 -31.78 36.00
N GLY A 275 -35.31 -31.23 37.03
CA GLY A 275 -35.52 -31.64 38.43
C GLY A 275 -36.97 -31.48 38.90
N PHE A 276 -37.64 -30.37 38.53
CA PHE A 276 -39.06 -30.18 38.83
C PHE A 276 -39.97 -31.17 38.09
N ARG A 277 -39.68 -31.50 36.82
CA ARG A 277 -40.48 -32.50 36.08
C ARG A 277 -40.42 -33.90 36.69
N THR A 278 -39.28 -34.30 37.25
CA THR A 278 -39.13 -35.62 37.87
C THR A 278 -39.92 -35.74 39.18
N VAL A 279 -40.06 -34.66 39.95
CA VAL A 279 -40.82 -34.66 41.23
C VAL A 279 -42.34 -34.77 41.01
N TYR A 280 -42.86 -34.22 39.90
CA TYR A 280 -44.30 -34.31 39.59
C TYR A 280 -44.74 -35.66 39.00
N TYR A 281 -43.82 -36.46 38.43
CA TYR A 281 -44.15 -37.78 37.88
C TYR A 281 -44.13 -38.92 38.91
N VAL A 282 -43.74 -38.67 40.16
CA VAL A 282 -43.70 -39.68 41.25
C VAL A 282 -44.92 -39.55 42.19
N LYS A 283 -45.90 -38.70 41.87
CA LYS A 283 -47.07 -38.43 42.73
C LYS A 283 -48.44 -38.51 42.03
N LEU A 284 -48.53 -39.25 40.93
CA LEU A 284 -49.79 -39.64 40.27
C LEU A 284 -49.87 -41.15 40.14
#